data_AF-A0A6V8MH30-F1
#
_entry.id   AF-A0A6V8MH30-F1
#
_cell.length_a   1.000
_cell.length_b   1.000
_cell.length_c   1.000
_cell.angle_alpha   90.00
_cell.angle_beta   90.00
_cell.angle_gamma   90.00
#
_symmetry.space_group_name_H-M   'P 1'
#
loop_
_entity.id
_entity.type
_entity.pdbx_description
1 polymer ?
#
loop_
_entity_poly.entity_id
_entity_poly.type
_entity_poly.pdbx_seq_one_letter_code
_entity_poly.pdbx_strand_id
1 'polypeptide(L)'
;MGALLKTDQRVALKFEGNGPLGRILVEAQSTGAVAGTVGNPAVDLPLYEGQVVVAGALGRAGCLTVTKDLRLKQPYQGTVQLISGEIGDDLAGYLNESEQVPSAVGLGVCLAPDGRVAAAGGFLIQSLPPQEKEAIQLLMKRMGTLPVLSDHFRSGGTPEQLLDILFAGIPYETIEKRIVAFKCTCSREKCEQALLIQGKDAIRAMATSEGGGVVTCTFCKEIWTFSRQELERLVDAMPEPLAVEAAFEVGPDKT
;
A
#
# COMPACT_ATOMS: atom_id res chain seq x y z
N MET A 1 -8.06 3.47 4.25
CA MET A 1 -8.26 3.92 2.85
C MET A 1 -9.18 3.01 2.03
N GLY A 2 -9.04 1.68 2.03
CA GLY A 2 -9.96 0.79 1.27
C GLY A 2 -11.46 0.99 1.59
N ALA A 3 -11.78 1.34 2.84
CA ALA A 3 -13.15 1.67 3.26
C ALA A 3 -13.74 2.94 2.61
N LEU A 4 -12.93 3.82 2.02
CA LEU A 4 -13.39 5.02 1.30
C LEU A 4 -13.85 4.71 -0.14
N LEU A 5 -13.61 3.48 -0.61
CA LEU A 5 -13.83 3.09 -1.99
C LEU A 5 -15.22 2.48 -2.19
N LYS A 6 -15.75 2.58 -3.41
CA LYS A 6 -16.99 1.92 -3.82
C LYS A 6 -16.76 0.42 -4.06
N THR A 7 -17.85 -0.33 -4.19
CA THR A 7 -17.81 -1.77 -4.51
C THR A 7 -16.89 -2.06 -5.70
N ASP A 8 -16.10 -3.13 -5.59
CA ASP A 8 -15.12 -3.59 -6.58
C ASP A 8 -13.97 -2.64 -6.93
N GLN A 9 -13.78 -1.57 -6.16
CA GLN A 9 -12.60 -0.71 -6.25
C GLN A 9 -11.52 -1.16 -5.26
N ARG A 10 -10.27 -0.82 -5.57
CA ARG A 10 -9.11 -1.12 -4.72
C ARG A 10 -8.10 0.02 -4.72
N VAL A 11 -7.30 0.07 -3.66
CA VAL A 11 -6.17 0.97 -3.51
C VAL A 11 -4.91 0.15 -3.24
N ALA A 12 -3.82 0.51 -3.90
CA ALA A 12 -2.48 0.04 -3.62
C ALA A 12 -1.65 1.20 -3.06
N LEU A 13 -0.89 0.93 -2.01
CA LEU A 13 0.06 1.83 -1.39
C LEU A 13 1.44 1.23 -1.57
N LYS A 14 2.37 2.04 -2.08
CA LYS A 14 3.78 1.71 -2.18
C LYS A 14 4.58 2.78 -1.47
N PHE A 15 5.18 2.42 -0.35
CA PHE A 15 6.19 3.22 0.33
C PHE A 15 7.55 2.72 -0.14
N GLU A 16 8.39 3.62 -0.61
CA GLU A 16 9.78 3.34 -0.96
C GLU A 16 10.65 4.31 -0.19
N GLY A 17 11.66 3.79 0.50
CA GLY A 17 12.56 4.62 1.28
C GLY A 17 13.98 4.08 1.29
N ASN A 18 14.91 4.92 1.73
CA ASN A 18 16.33 4.61 1.76
C ASN A 18 16.79 3.78 2.98
N GLY A 19 15.86 3.31 3.81
CA GLY A 19 16.12 2.45 4.96
C GLY A 19 16.24 0.97 4.60
N PRO A 20 16.68 0.14 5.56
CA PRO A 20 16.96 -1.28 5.33
C PRO A 20 15.75 -2.12 4.93
N LEU A 21 14.52 -1.64 5.18
CA LEU A 21 13.26 -2.30 4.79
C LEU A 21 13.03 -2.23 3.27
N GLY A 22 13.61 -1.20 2.63
CA GLY A 22 13.52 -0.90 1.20
C GLY A 22 12.15 -0.38 0.76
N ARG A 23 11.12 -1.22 0.89
CA ARG A 23 9.75 -0.86 0.47
C ARG A 23 8.67 -1.54 1.30
N ILE A 24 7.49 -0.94 1.32
CA ILE A 24 6.25 -1.51 1.85
C ILE A 24 5.21 -1.46 0.74
N LEU A 25 4.63 -2.61 0.41
CA LEU A 25 3.55 -2.74 -0.57
C LEU A 25 2.30 -3.20 0.17
N VAL A 26 1.19 -2.49 0.00
CA VAL A 26 -0.10 -2.83 0.59
C VAL A 26 -1.18 -2.69 -0.48
N GLU A 27 -2.06 -3.68 -0.59
CA GLU A 27 -3.30 -3.59 -1.35
C GLU A 27 -4.49 -3.73 -0.40
N ALA A 28 -5.51 -2.88 -0.59
CA ALA A 28 -6.76 -2.93 0.15
C ALA A 28 -7.95 -2.78 -0.80
N GLN A 29 -8.95 -3.63 -0.61
CA GLN A 29 -10.21 -3.57 -1.37
C GLN A 29 -11.31 -2.90 -0.57
N SER A 30 -12.36 -2.44 -1.27
CA SER A 30 -13.59 -1.99 -0.64
C SER A 30 -14.36 -3.09 0.10
N THR A 31 -13.89 -4.34 0.12
CA THR A 31 -14.51 -5.45 0.86
C THR A 31 -13.88 -5.71 2.23
N GLY A 32 -12.83 -4.97 2.60
CA GLY A 32 -12.06 -5.24 3.82
C GLY A 32 -10.95 -6.29 3.64
N ALA A 33 -10.81 -6.87 2.44
CA ALA A 33 -9.66 -7.67 2.06
C ALA A 33 -8.41 -6.79 1.96
N VAL A 34 -7.35 -7.18 2.68
CA VAL A 34 -6.05 -6.49 2.69
C VAL A 34 -4.93 -7.51 2.45
N ALA A 35 -3.88 -7.11 1.74
CA ALA A 35 -2.65 -7.88 1.60
C ALA A 35 -1.46 -6.92 1.65
N GLY A 36 -0.36 -7.33 2.31
CA GLY A 36 0.82 -6.48 2.41
C GLY A 36 2.10 -7.29 2.47
N THR A 37 3.20 -6.69 2.04
CA THR A 37 4.55 -7.26 2.10
C THR A 37 5.58 -6.14 2.19
N VAL A 38 6.76 -6.48 2.69
CA VAL A 38 7.92 -5.58 2.74
C VAL A 38 9.02 -6.07 1.81
N GLY A 39 9.99 -5.20 1.52
CA GLY A 39 11.17 -5.52 0.69
C GLY A 39 12.12 -6.47 1.41
N ASN A 40 12.49 -6.14 2.64
CA ASN A 40 13.37 -6.96 3.47
C ASN A 40 12.69 -7.34 4.79
N PRO A 41 12.06 -8.53 4.89
CA PRO A 41 11.36 -8.95 6.10
C PRO A 41 12.29 -9.34 7.26
N ALA A 42 13.61 -9.41 7.03
CA ALA A 42 14.59 -9.74 8.06
C ALA A 42 15.08 -8.51 8.84
N VAL A 43 14.57 -7.31 8.52
CA VAL A 43 14.91 -6.09 9.27
C VAL A 43 14.38 -6.21 10.68
N ASP A 44 15.30 -6.12 11.64
CA ASP A 44 15.02 -6.05 13.06
C ASP A 44 15.74 -4.83 13.61
N LEU A 45 14.98 -3.93 14.25
CA LEU A 45 15.48 -2.69 14.81
C LEU A 45 15.04 -2.58 16.27
N PRO A 46 15.87 -1.99 17.14
CA PRO A 46 15.50 -1.81 18.53
C PRO A 46 14.26 -0.92 18.65
N LEU A 47 13.39 -1.26 19.60
CA LEU A 47 12.24 -0.44 19.95
C LEU A 47 12.72 0.86 20.65
N TYR A 48 12.05 1.97 20.35
CA TYR A 48 12.26 3.23 21.06
C TYR A 48 11.13 3.41 22.07
N GLU A 49 11.46 3.49 23.37
CA GLU A 49 10.46 3.58 24.46
C GLU A 49 9.37 2.49 24.38
N GLY A 50 9.74 1.29 23.91
CA GLY A 50 8.83 0.16 23.73
C GLY A 50 7.94 0.23 22.49
N GLN A 51 8.15 1.20 21.60
CA GLN A 51 7.40 1.39 20.37
C GLN A 51 8.25 1.09 19.13
N VAL A 52 7.56 0.64 18.07
CA VAL A 52 8.17 0.44 16.74
C VAL A 52 8.30 1.81 16.08
N VAL A 53 9.52 2.16 15.66
CA VAL A 53 9.79 3.40 14.90
C VAL A 53 9.98 3.04 13.43
N VAL A 54 8.93 3.22 12.62
CA VAL A 54 8.94 2.77 11.22
C VAL A 54 9.94 3.55 10.39
N ALA A 55 10.16 4.83 10.70
CA ALA A 55 11.10 5.69 9.99
C ALA A 55 12.54 5.15 10.03
N GLY A 56 12.92 4.40 11.08
CA GLY A 56 14.23 3.74 11.16
C GLY A 56 14.39 2.60 10.15
N ALA A 57 13.29 1.89 9.85
CA ALA A 57 13.28 0.76 8.94
C ALA A 57 13.06 1.20 7.48
N LEU A 58 12.07 2.06 7.25
CA LEU A 58 11.73 2.56 5.92
C LEU A 58 12.73 3.61 5.43
N GLY A 59 13.28 4.42 6.34
CA GLY A 59 14.04 5.62 6.03
C GLY A 59 13.13 6.85 5.89
N ARG A 60 13.77 8.03 5.85
CA ARG A 60 13.09 9.33 5.75
C ARG A 60 13.15 9.93 4.35
N ALA A 61 14.05 9.45 3.51
CA ALA A 61 14.16 9.89 2.12
C ALA A 61 13.54 8.81 1.23
N GLY A 62 12.53 9.21 0.47
CA GLY A 62 11.74 8.27 -0.31
C GLY A 62 10.40 8.87 -0.70
N CYS A 63 9.51 8.04 -1.24
CA CYS A 63 8.19 8.45 -1.67
C CYS A 63 7.08 7.47 -1.26
N LEU A 64 5.88 8.01 -1.17
CA LEU A 64 4.63 7.27 -1.09
C LEU A 64 3.93 7.40 -2.45
N THR A 65 3.71 6.28 -3.13
CA THR A 65 2.84 6.16 -4.31
C THR A 65 1.52 5.51 -3.91
N VAL A 66 0.42 6.15 -4.25
CA VAL A 66 -0.94 5.63 -4.08
C VAL A 66 -1.57 5.41 -5.44
N THR A 67 -2.01 4.19 -5.70
CA THR A 67 -2.69 3.81 -6.95
C THR A 67 -4.10 3.37 -6.62
N LYS A 68 -5.11 4.01 -7.20
CA LYS A 68 -6.52 3.66 -7.05
C LYS A 68 -7.05 3.09 -8.36
N ASP A 69 -7.45 1.83 -8.34
CA ASP A 69 -8.21 1.22 -9.42
C ASP A 69 -9.70 1.48 -9.14
N LEU A 70 -10.21 2.52 -9.79
CA LEU A 70 -11.57 3.02 -9.64
C LEU A 70 -12.55 2.42 -10.65
N ARG A 71 -12.15 1.34 -11.36
CA ARG A 71 -12.90 0.76 -12.50
C ARG A 71 -13.09 1.74 -13.66
N LEU A 72 -12.17 2.69 -13.78
CA LEU A 72 -12.05 3.59 -14.93
C LEU A 72 -11.12 2.97 -15.98
N LYS A 73 -10.98 3.64 -17.15
CA LYS A 73 -10.08 3.17 -18.22
C LYS A 73 -8.63 3.01 -17.77
N GLN A 74 -8.17 3.89 -16.87
CA GLN A 74 -6.83 3.86 -16.29
C GLN A 74 -6.93 4.08 -14.78
N PRO A 75 -6.03 3.46 -14.00
CA PRO A 75 -5.98 3.71 -12.57
C PRO A 75 -5.54 5.17 -12.30
N TYR A 76 -6.07 5.74 -11.24
CA TYR A 76 -5.56 7.00 -10.71
C TYR A 76 -4.29 6.74 -9.92
N GLN A 77 -3.27 7.57 -10.08
CA GLN A 77 -2.00 7.44 -9.38
C GLN A 77 -1.51 8.80 -8.90
N GLY A 78 -1.12 8.88 -7.64
CA GLY A 78 -0.45 10.05 -7.07
C GLY A 78 0.80 9.62 -6.29
N THR A 79 1.82 10.48 -6.31
CA THR A 79 3.08 10.24 -5.59
C THR A 79 3.47 11.51 -4.84
N VAL A 80 3.82 11.35 -3.57
CA VAL A 80 4.38 12.41 -2.71
C VAL A 80 5.68 11.95 -2.08
N GLN A 81 6.52 12.88 -1.63
CA GLN A 81 7.68 12.53 -0.82
C GLN A 81 7.26 12.12 0.58
N LEU A 82 8.05 11.25 1.22
CA LEU A 82 7.87 10.97 2.64
C LEU A 82 8.13 12.24 3.45
N ILE A 83 7.26 12.52 4.42
CA ILE A 83 7.37 13.64 5.34
C ILE A 83 8.23 13.22 6.53
N SER A 84 7.90 12.07 7.13
CA SER A 84 8.57 11.58 8.33
C SER A 84 9.11 10.17 8.20
N GLY A 85 8.58 9.35 7.29
CA GLY A 85 8.83 7.92 7.24
C GLY A 85 7.97 7.14 8.25
N GLU A 86 7.12 7.84 9.03
CA GLU A 86 6.05 7.24 9.81
C GLU A 86 4.77 7.21 8.97
N ILE A 87 4.20 6.02 8.85
CA ILE A 87 3.13 5.73 7.88
C ILE A 87 1.90 6.63 8.04
N GLY A 88 1.55 6.99 9.27
CA GLY A 88 0.39 7.86 9.55
C GLY A 88 0.57 9.26 8.95
N ASP A 89 1.69 9.91 9.26
CA ASP A 89 2.00 11.26 8.78
C ASP A 89 2.11 11.30 7.26
N ASP A 90 2.79 10.32 6.67
CA ASP A 90 2.98 10.25 5.22
C ASP A 90 1.64 10.07 4.48
N LEU A 91 0.71 9.28 5.05
CA LEU A 91 -0.65 9.14 4.50
C LEU A 91 -1.49 10.40 4.67
N ALA A 92 -1.40 11.06 5.83
CA ALA A 92 -2.08 12.33 6.07
C ALA A 92 -1.59 13.42 5.10
N GLY A 93 -0.27 13.48 4.90
CA GLY A 93 0.39 14.33 3.91
C GLY A 93 -0.10 14.07 2.49
N TYR A 94 -0.11 12.81 2.06
CA TYR A 94 -0.64 12.43 0.75
C TYR A 94 -2.09 12.88 0.54
N LEU A 95 -2.98 12.61 1.50
CA LEU A 95 -4.39 12.98 1.41
C LEU A 95 -4.56 14.51 1.32
N ASN A 96 -3.75 15.26 2.05
CA ASN A 96 -3.77 16.72 2.01
C ASN A 96 -3.21 17.29 0.71
N GLU A 97 -2.05 16.82 0.25
CA GLU A 97 -1.36 17.37 -0.93
C GLU A 97 -1.95 16.89 -2.26
N SER A 98 -2.19 15.57 -2.39
CA SER A 98 -2.63 14.97 -3.65
C SER A 98 -4.15 14.95 -3.80
N GLU A 99 -4.89 14.80 -2.69
CA GLU A 99 -6.36 14.73 -2.75
C GLU A 99 -7.05 16.00 -2.26
N GLN A 100 -6.30 16.98 -1.73
CA GLN A 100 -6.85 18.22 -1.17
C GLN A 100 -7.88 17.96 -0.05
N VAL A 101 -7.70 16.87 0.69
CA VAL A 101 -8.55 16.50 1.82
C VAL A 101 -7.72 16.58 3.11
N PRO A 102 -7.89 17.65 3.92
CA PRO A 102 -7.25 17.74 5.22
C PRO A 102 -7.61 16.51 6.06
N SER A 103 -6.59 15.76 6.44
CA SER A 103 -6.75 14.44 7.04
C SER A 103 -5.82 14.27 8.25
N ALA A 104 -6.31 13.56 9.25
CA ALA A 104 -5.52 13.07 10.38
C ALA A 104 -5.54 11.55 10.39
N VAL A 105 -4.36 10.94 10.49
CA VAL A 105 -4.19 9.49 10.47
C VAL A 105 -3.38 9.09 11.69
N GLY A 106 -4.00 8.32 12.59
CA GLY A 106 -3.33 7.74 13.75
C GLY A 106 -3.23 6.23 13.56
N LEU A 107 -2.03 5.67 13.69
CA LEU A 107 -1.77 4.24 13.58
C LEU A 107 -0.97 3.78 14.80
N GLY A 108 -1.25 2.58 15.30
CA GLY A 108 -0.52 1.98 16.40
C GLY A 108 -0.39 0.48 16.23
N VAL A 109 0.80 -0.04 16.53
CA VAL A 109 1.10 -1.47 16.57
C VAL A 109 1.82 -1.78 17.87
N CYS A 110 1.40 -2.84 18.55
CA CYS A 110 2.07 -3.42 19.71
C CYS A 110 2.56 -4.81 19.36
N LEU A 111 3.82 -5.09 19.70
CA LEU A 111 4.42 -6.41 19.56
C LEU A 111 4.42 -7.13 20.92
N ALA A 112 4.15 -8.43 20.91
CA ALA A 112 4.41 -9.32 22.02
C ALA A 112 5.93 -9.59 22.13
N PRO A 113 6.42 -10.09 23.28
CA PRO A 113 7.85 -10.40 23.46
C PRO A 113 8.43 -11.41 22.45
N ASP A 114 7.58 -12.24 21.84
CA ASP A 114 7.95 -13.21 20.81
C ASP A 114 7.90 -12.64 19.38
N GLY A 115 7.72 -11.32 19.24
CA GLY A 115 7.70 -10.62 17.96
C GLY A 115 6.35 -10.70 17.21
N ARG A 116 5.36 -11.42 17.72
CA ARG A 116 4.02 -11.42 17.11
C ARG A 116 3.30 -10.11 17.38
N VAL A 117 2.41 -9.72 16.47
CA VAL A 117 1.52 -8.57 16.69
C VAL A 117 0.53 -8.91 17.80
N ALA A 118 0.63 -8.20 18.93
CA ALA A 118 -0.30 -8.32 20.05
C ALA A 118 -1.57 -7.50 19.79
N ALA A 119 -1.41 -6.31 19.23
CA ALA A 119 -2.52 -5.43 18.86
C ALA A 119 -2.10 -4.50 17.71
N ALA A 120 -3.03 -4.17 16.83
CA ALA A 120 -2.84 -3.18 15.78
C ALA A 120 -4.15 -2.47 15.47
N GLY A 121 -4.11 -1.17 15.25
CA GLY A 121 -5.29 -0.39 14.93
C GLY A 121 -4.97 1.07 14.66
N GLY A 122 -6.01 1.85 14.42
CA GLY A 122 -5.86 3.26 14.12
C GLY A 122 -7.16 3.93 13.72
N PHE A 123 -7.05 5.18 13.27
CA PHE A 123 -8.14 6.00 12.77
C PHE A 123 -7.70 6.81 11.55
N LEU A 124 -8.69 7.18 10.75
CA LEU A 124 -8.58 8.18 9.68
C LEU A 124 -9.75 9.14 9.84
N ILE A 125 -9.45 10.42 10.06
CA ILE A 125 -10.45 11.49 10.13
C ILE A 125 -10.18 12.45 8.98
N GLN A 126 -11.22 12.80 8.23
CA GLN A 126 -11.14 13.68 7.07
C GLN A 126 -12.11 14.85 7.24
N SER A 127 -11.64 16.05 6.95
CA SER A 127 -12.49 17.24 6.90
C SER A 127 -13.01 17.43 5.48
N LEU A 128 -14.32 17.24 5.29
CA LEU A 128 -14.98 17.42 4.01
C LEU A 128 -15.62 18.81 3.91
N PRO A 129 -15.71 19.41 2.71
CA PRO A 129 -16.45 20.66 2.53
C PRO A 129 -17.96 20.49 2.77
N PRO A 130 -18.65 21.49 3.37
CA PRO A 130 -18.10 22.70 3.99
C PRO A 130 -17.43 22.40 5.34
N GLN A 131 -16.31 23.09 5.60
CA GLN A 131 -15.49 22.84 6.80
C GLN A 131 -15.96 23.66 7.99
N GLU A 132 -16.09 23.02 9.15
CA GLU A 132 -16.35 23.67 10.44
C GLU A 132 -15.05 23.81 11.23
N LYS A 133 -14.51 25.04 11.29
CA LYS A 133 -13.17 25.31 11.85
C LYS A 133 -13.08 24.96 13.32
N GLU A 134 -14.15 25.24 14.07
CA GLU A 134 -14.25 24.98 15.51
C GLU A 134 -14.17 23.47 15.80
N ALA A 135 -14.90 22.66 15.05
CA ALA A 135 -14.87 21.20 15.17
C ALA A 135 -13.48 20.64 14.84
N ILE A 136 -12.84 21.15 13.78
CA ILE A 136 -11.47 20.75 13.40
C ILE A 136 -10.47 21.06 14.52
N GLN A 137 -10.48 22.28 15.06
CA GLN A 137 -9.58 22.67 16.14
C GLN A 137 -9.79 21.82 17.40
N LEU A 138 -11.05 21.51 17.74
CA LEU A 138 -11.38 20.65 18.86
C LEU A 138 -10.84 19.23 18.67
N LEU A 139 -11.02 18.65 17.48
CA LEU A 139 -10.51 17.32 17.12
C LEU A 139 -8.98 17.28 17.19
N MET A 140 -8.29 18.27 16.62
CA MET A 140 -6.83 18.37 16.67
C MET A 140 -6.32 18.42 18.12
N LYS A 141 -6.96 19.22 18.99
CA LYS A 141 -6.61 19.29 20.41
C LYS A 141 -6.76 17.95 21.11
N ARG A 142 -7.83 17.20 20.81
CA ARG A 142 -8.09 15.88 21.40
C ARG A 142 -7.12 14.81 20.93
N MET A 143 -6.76 14.83 19.64
CA MET A 143 -5.75 13.93 19.09
C MET A 143 -4.42 14.06 19.84
N GLY A 144 -4.01 15.29 20.21
CA GLY A 144 -2.82 15.53 21.02
C GLY A 144 -2.90 15.03 22.48
N THR A 145 -4.08 14.63 22.95
CA THR A 145 -4.31 14.07 24.29
C THR A 145 -4.66 12.59 24.28
N LEU A 146 -4.67 11.95 23.10
CA LEU A 146 -4.99 10.53 23.02
C LEU A 146 -3.94 9.70 23.78
N PRO A 147 -4.35 8.60 24.43
CA PRO A 147 -3.41 7.60 24.87
C PRO A 147 -2.68 7.04 23.64
N VAL A 148 -1.51 6.43 23.88
CA VAL A 148 -0.82 5.69 22.83
C VAL A 148 -1.79 4.65 22.25
N LEU A 149 -2.05 4.73 20.94
CA LEU A 149 -3.06 3.90 20.28
C LEU A 149 -2.80 2.40 20.47
N SER A 150 -1.53 2.00 20.46
CA SER A 150 -1.14 0.60 20.70
C SER A 150 -1.57 0.10 22.09
N ASP A 151 -1.56 0.95 23.12
CA ASP A 151 -2.03 0.62 24.46
C ASP A 151 -3.56 0.51 24.54
N HIS A 152 -4.27 1.42 23.85
CA HIS A 152 -5.74 1.35 23.70
C HIS A 152 -6.16 0.00 23.14
N PHE A 153 -5.58 -0.42 22.00
CA PHE A 153 -5.95 -1.70 21.38
C PHE A 153 -5.45 -2.90 22.19
N ARG A 154 -4.27 -2.82 22.82
CA ARG A 154 -3.75 -3.90 23.67
C ARG A 154 -4.65 -4.18 24.88
N SER A 155 -5.28 -3.15 25.44
CA SER A 155 -6.21 -3.29 26.56
C SER A 155 -7.63 -3.75 26.15
N GLY A 156 -7.84 -4.09 24.87
CA GLY A 156 -9.14 -4.50 24.34
C GLY A 156 -10.04 -3.33 23.94
N GLY A 157 -9.49 -2.12 23.85
CA GLY A 157 -10.19 -0.94 23.37
C GLY A 157 -10.71 -1.13 21.94
N THR A 158 -11.98 -0.81 21.73
CA THR A 158 -12.66 -0.92 20.44
C THR A 158 -12.46 0.34 19.58
N PRO A 159 -12.65 0.26 18.25
CA PRO A 159 -12.70 1.45 17.39
C PRO A 159 -13.77 2.44 17.84
N GLU A 160 -14.92 1.97 18.30
CA GLU A 160 -16.03 2.80 18.77
C GLU A 160 -15.64 3.60 20.01
N GLN A 161 -14.97 2.99 21.00
CA GLN A 161 -14.46 3.71 22.18
C GLN A 161 -13.41 4.77 21.82
N LEU A 162 -12.60 4.51 20.79
CA LEU A 162 -11.64 5.52 20.30
C LEU A 162 -12.37 6.71 19.67
N LEU A 163 -13.46 6.44 18.94
CA LEU A 163 -14.33 7.48 18.39
C LEU A 163 -15.06 8.25 19.50
N ASP A 164 -15.53 7.60 20.56
CA ASP A 164 -16.16 8.26 21.71
C ASP A 164 -15.22 9.29 22.35
N ILE A 165 -13.93 8.98 22.44
CA ILE A 165 -12.91 9.91 22.97
C ILE A 165 -12.69 11.07 22.01
N LEU A 166 -12.47 10.78 20.72
CA LEU A 166 -12.20 11.79 19.69
C LEU A 166 -13.39 12.73 19.47
N PHE A 167 -14.59 12.17 19.38
CA PHE A 167 -15.83 12.86 19.08
C PHE A 167 -16.68 13.13 20.33
N ALA A 168 -16.12 13.10 21.54
CA ALA A 168 -16.86 13.42 22.77
C ALA A 168 -17.69 14.73 22.62
N GLY A 169 -19.02 14.68 22.75
CA GLY A 169 -19.88 15.86 22.58
C GLY A 169 -20.01 16.38 21.14
N ILE A 170 -19.46 15.68 20.15
CA ILE A 170 -19.73 15.87 18.72
C ILE A 170 -20.58 14.68 18.27
N PRO A 171 -21.83 14.89 17.81
CA PRO A 171 -22.68 13.79 17.37
C PRO A 171 -22.07 13.12 16.12
N TYR A 172 -22.05 11.79 16.11
CA TYR A 172 -21.67 11.00 14.95
C TYR A 172 -22.58 9.77 14.83
N GLU A 173 -22.66 9.22 13.63
CA GLU A 173 -23.39 8.00 13.34
C GLU A 173 -22.47 6.93 12.74
N THR A 174 -22.75 5.67 13.07
CA THR A 174 -22.06 4.54 12.43
C THR A 174 -22.78 4.18 11.14
N ILE A 175 -22.12 4.40 10.01
CA ILE A 175 -22.68 4.12 8.68
C ILE A 175 -22.53 2.63 8.33
N GLU A 176 -21.36 2.05 8.62
CA GLU A 176 -21.05 0.67 8.27
C GLU A 176 -20.03 0.07 9.24
N LYS A 177 -20.10 -1.25 9.44
CA LYS A 177 -19.01 -2.04 10.05
C LYS A 177 -18.60 -3.14 9.08
N ARG A 178 -17.29 -3.36 8.96
CA ARG A 178 -16.74 -4.37 8.06
C ARG A 178 -15.61 -5.13 8.71
N ILE A 179 -15.60 -6.46 8.52
CA ILE A 179 -14.48 -7.30 8.92
C ILE A 179 -13.32 -7.02 7.98
N VAL A 180 -12.16 -6.72 8.57
CA VAL A 180 -10.90 -6.58 7.84
C VAL A 180 -10.12 -7.89 8.01
N ALA A 181 -9.65 -8.46 6.91
CA ALA A 181 -8.92 -9.72 6.93
C ALA A 181 -7.82 -9.74 5.88
N PHE A 182 -6.75 -10.48 6.19
CA PHE A 182 -5.78 -10.85 5.17
C PHE A 182 -6.48 -11.71 4.11
N LYS A 183 -6.46 -11.26 2.85
CA LYS A 183 -6.96 -12.03 1.72
C LYS A 183 -6.19 -11.66 0.47
N CYS A 184 -5.29 -12.55 0.06
CA CYS A 184 -4.62 -12.41 -1.22
C CYS A 184 -5.59 -12.72 -2.36
N THR A 185 -5.39 -12.05 -3.49
CA THR A 185 -6.17 -12.27 -4.71
C THR A 185 -5.31 -12.71 -5.88
N CYS A 186 -4.13 -13.28 -5.63
CA CYS A 186 -3.33 -13.90 -6.68
C CYS A 186 -4.17 -14.97 -7.38
N SER A 187 -4.04 -15.02 -8.69
CA SER A 187 -4.65 -16.03 -9.52
C SER A 187 -3.68 -16.37 -10.65
N ARG A 188 -3.99 -17.45 -11.37
CA ARG A 188 -3.21 -17.86 -12.54
C ARG A 188 -3.11 -16.72 -13.55
N GLU A 189 -4.24 -16.12 -13.87
CA GLU A 189 -4.37 -15.03 -14.84
C GLU A 189 -3.54 -13.81 -14.42
N LYS A 190 -3.52 -13.45 -13.14
CA LYS A 190 -2.68 -12.33 -12.67
C LYS A 190 -1.20 -12.63 -12.77
N CYS A 191 -0.79 -13.87 -12.52
CA CYS A 191 0.60 -14.29 -12.67
C CYS A 191 1.01 -14.27 -14.16
N GLU A 192 0.12 -14.68 -15.06
CA GLU A 192 0.33 -14.56 -16.51
C GLU A 192 0.49 -13.09 -16.93
N GLN A 193 -0.40 -12.20 -16.49
CA GLN A 193 -0.27 -10.77 -16.79
C GLN A 193 1.04 -10.17 -16.26
N ALA A 194 1.47 -10.59 -15.07
CA ALA A 194 2.77 -10.17 -14.53
C ALA A 194 3.95 -10.65 -15.38
N LEU A 195 3.89 -11.88 -15.91
CA LEU A 195 4.89 -12.41 -16.85
C LEU A 195 4.92 -11.63 -18.16
N LEU A 196 3.75 -11.31 -18.73
CA LEU A 196 3.65 -10.54 -19.98
C LEU A 196 4.32 -9.16 -19.86
N ILE A 197 4.22 -8.52 -18.68
CA ILE A 197 4.89 -7.24 -18.40
C ILE A 197 6.42 -7.36 -18.40
N GLN A 198 6.99 -8.53 -18.05
CA GLN A 198 8.45 -8.74 -18.07
C GLN A 198 9.01 -8.83 -19.50
N GLY A 199 8.17 -9.08 -20.50
CA GLY A 199 8.59 -9.17 -21.90
C GLY A 199 8.90 -10.59 -22.39
N LYS A 200 8.94 -10.74 -23.72
CA LYS A 200 9.15 -12.04 -24.40
C LYS A 200 10.46 -12.72 -23.98
N ASP A 201 11.54 -11.96 -23.85
CA ASP A 201 12.86 -12.52 -23.57
C ASP A 201 12.96 -13.12 -22.16
N ALA A 202 12.37 -12.45 -21.16
CA ALA A 202 12.29 -12.97 -19.80
C ALA A 202 11.48 -14.28 -19.73
N ILE A 203 10.34 -14.33 -20.43
CA ILE A 203 9.50 -15.53 -20.49
C ILE A 203 10.23 -16.68 -21.20
N ARG A 204 10.94 -16.41 -22.31
CA ARG A 204 11.73 -17.43 -23.02
C ARG A 204 12.84 -18.00 -22.16
N ALA A 205 13.55 -17.14 -21.42
CA ALA A 205 14.59 -17.59 -20.49
C ALA A 205 14.03 -18.49 -19.37
N MET A 206 12.83 -18.19 -18.88
CA MET A 206 12.13 -19.08 -17.95
C MET A 206 11.74 -20.42 -18.61
N ALA A 207 11.29 -20.40 -19.86
CA ALA A 207 10.88 -21.60 -20.58
C ALA A 207 12.03 -22.58 -20.86
N THR A 208 13.27 -22.10 -20.95
CA THR A 208 14.47 -22.94 -21.12
C THR A 208 15.02 -23.51 -19.82
N SER A 209 14.50 -23.10 -18.67
CA SER A 209 14.92 -23.61 -17.36
C SER A 209 14.35 -25.00 -17.08
N GLU A 210 15.12 -25.87 -16.42
CA GLU A 210 14.64 -27.19 -16.02
C GLU A 210 13.45 -27.05 -15.05
N GLY A 211 12.34 -27.72 -15.37
CA GLY A 211 11.08 -27.65 -14.59
C GLY A 211 10.13 -26.52 -14.98
N GLY A 212 10.48 -25.67 -15.95
CA GLY A 212 9.65 -24.57 -16.43
C GLY A 212 9.77 -23.30 -15.58
N GLY A 213 8.74 -22.47 -15.60
CA GLY A 213 8.72 -21.17 -14.94
C GLY A 213 8.05 -21.21 -13.58
N VAL A 214 8.61 -20.50 -12.60
CA VAL A 214 8.02 -20.37 -11.27
C VAL A 214 7.75 -18.89 -10.97
N VAL A 215 6.52 -18.59 -10.57
CA VAL A 215 6.12 -17.26 -10.10
C VAL A 215 5.66 -17.38 -8.66
N THR A 216 6.38 -16.75 -7.74
CA THR A 216 5.99 -16.68 -6.33
C THR A 216 5.22 -15.41 -6.07
N CYS A 217 4.01 -15.52 -5.53
CA CYS A 217 3.22 -14.35 -5.17
C CYS A 217 3.93 -13.55 -4.06
N THR A 218 4.18 -12.26 -4.31
CA THR A 218 4.86 -11.40 -3.33
C THR A 218 4.10 -11.26 -2.01
N PHE A 219 2.77 -11.40 -2.02
CA PHE A 219 1.92 -11.24 -0.83
C PHE A 219 1.76 -12.54 -0.02
N CYS A 220 1.12 -13.56 -0.59
CA CYS A 220 0.83 -14.81 0.14
C CYS A 220 1.91 -15.89 0.01
N LYS A 221 2.94 -15.66 -0.81
CA LYS A 221 4.01 -16.63 -1.10
C LYS A 221 3.56 -17.91 -1.80
N GLU A 222 2.34 -17.95 -2.31
CA GLU A 222 1.85 -19.03 -3.18
C GLU A 222 2.76 -19.18 -4.40
N ILE A 223 3.08 -20.43 -4.75
CA ILE A 223 3.99 -20.76 -5.85
C ILE A 223 3.17 -21.21 -7.05
N TRP A 224 3.24 -20.44 -8.13
CA TRP A 224 2.57 -20.73 -9.40
C TRP A 224 3.57 -21.29 -10.40
N THR A 225 3.41 -22.56 -10.75
CA THR A 225 4.29 -23.25 -11.72
C THR A 225 3.72 -23.17 -13.12
N PHE A 226 4.56 -22.86 -14.11
CA PHE A 226 4.22 -22.77 -15.52
C PHE A 226 5.04 -23.78 -16.30
N SER A 227 4.37 -24.69 -17.00
CA SER A 227 5.01 -25.57 -17.95
C SER A 227 5.61 -24.78 -19.11
N ARG A 228 6.61 -25.37 -19.78
CA ARG A 228 7.21 -24.79 -20.99
C ARG A 228 6.17 -24.43 -22.06
N GLN A 229 5.18 -25.30 -22.28
CA GLN A 229 4.10 -25.08 -23.25
C GLN A 229 3.20 -23.89 -22.87
N GLU A 230 2.98 -23.65 -21.58
CA GLU A 230 2.22 -22.45 -21.13
C GLU A 230 3.01 -21.18 -21.38
N LEU A 231 4.31 -21.18 -21.09
CA LEU A 231 5.18 -20.02 -21.33
C LEU A 231 5.33 -19.71 -22.83
N GLU A 232 5.49 -20.74 -23.66
CA GLU A 232 5.54 -20.60 -25.12
C GLU A 232 4.23 -20.00 -25.65
N ARG A 233 3.06 -20.48 -25.17
CA ARG A 233 1.75 -19.88 -25.50
C ARG A 233 1.63 -18.42 -25.09
N LEU A 234 2.19 -18.02 -23.94
CA LEU A 234 2.20 -16.60 -23.54
C LEU A 234 3.04 -15.75 -24.49
N VAL A 235 4.21 -16.23 -24.92
CA VAL A 235 5.07 -15.53 -25.88
C VAL A 235 4.39 -15.38 -27.23
N ASP A 236 3.70 -16.41 -27.70
CA ASP A 236 2.98 -16.41 -28.98
C ASP A 236 1.77 -15.47 -28.96
N ALA A 237 1.10 -15.34 -27.80
CA ALA A 237 -0.03 -14.43 -27.62
C ALA A 237 0.38 -12.95 -27.52
N MET A 238 1.67 -12.65 -27.32
CA MET A 238 2.17 -11.28 -27.25
C MET A 238 2.33 -10.68 -28.67
N PRO A 239 1.79 -9.48 -28.93
CA PRO A 239 2.02 -8.79 -30.19
C PRO A 239 3.54 -8.61 -30.43
N GLU A 240 3.98 -8.69 -31.69
CA GLU A 240 5.35 -8.32 -32.00
C GLU A 240 5.60 -6.86 -31.61
N PRO A 241 6.77 -6.54 -31.03
CA PRO A 241 7.12 -5.15 -30.81
C PRO A 241 7.06 -4.44 -32.16
N LEU A 242 6.33 -3.33 -32.23
CA LEU A 242 6.36 -2.43 -33.37
C LEU A 242 7.84 -2.09 -33.62
N ALA A 243 8.37 -2.50 -34.76
CA ALA A 243 9.68 -2.09 -35.21
C ALA A 243 9.70 -0.57 -35.23
N VAL A 244 10.41 0.05 -34.28
CA VAL A 244 10.76 1.45 -34.38
C VAL A 244 11.83 1.50 -35.45
N GLU A 245 11.41 1.75 -36.69
CA GLU A 245 12.35 2.09 -37.76
C GLU A 245 13.22 3.24 -37.28
N ALA A 246 14.52 2.98 -37.18
CA ALA A 246 15.54 3.97 -36.90
C ALA A 246 15.64 4.94 -38.08
N ALA A 247 14.71 5.89 -38.16
CA ALA A 247 14.78 7.00 -39.10
C ALA A 247 15.56 8.16 -38.46
N PHE A 248 16.87 7.98 -38.30
CA PHE A 248 17.83 9.08 -38.25
C PHE A 248 19.04 8.67 -39.08
N GLU A 249 18.93 8.90 -40.39
CA GLU A 249 20.11 8.95 -41.26
C GLU A 249 20.96 10.15 -40.83
N VAL A 250 22.14 9.86 -40.29
CA VAL A 250 23.21 10.85 -40.15
C VAL A 250 23.73 11.14 -41.56
N GLY A 251 23.23 12.22 -42.16
CA GLY A 251 23.78 12.73 -43.42
C GLY A 251 25.22 13.23 -43.22
N PRO A 252 26.09 13.11 -44.25
CA PRO A 252 27.48 13.52 -44.12
C PRO A 252 27.57 15.05 -43.99
N ASP A 253 28.32 15.48 -42.99
CA ASP A 253 28.76 16.84 -42.77
C ASP A 253 29.43 17.37 -44.04
N LYS A 254 28.80 18.34 -44.70
CA LYS A 254 29.37 19.06 -45.84
C LYS A 254 29.77 20.45 -45.39
N THR A 255 31.09 20.58 -45.16
CA THR A 255 31.97 21.77 -45.29
C THR A 255 31.54 23.07 -44.63
#